data_AF-A0A958AWI4-F1
#
_entry.id   AF-A0A958AWI4-F1
#
_cell.length_a   1.000
_cell.length_b   1.000
_cell.length_c   1.000
_cell.angle_alpha   90.00
_cell.angle_beta   90.00
_cell.angle_gamma   90.00
#
_symmetry.space_group_name_H-M   'P 1'
#
loop_
_entity.id
_entity.type
_entity.pdbx_description
1 polymer ?
#
loop_
_entity_poly.entity_id
_entity_poly.type
_entity_poly.pdbx_seq_one_letter_code
_entity_poly.pdbx_strand_id
1 'polypeptide(L)'
;SDPGQVAAAATAITNGLHGILWRSLAVAALAATLTGLVVSILLIREILRPLHELAASSRRIANGHYGERVKVPFSDELAMVATNFNEMADSLQQTEVQRVAMIGNVAHELRTPLTGLRGYLEGLLDGLFPSNQETFAHMYHEVRRLQRLVDDIQALSRVEAGQIQLDLQDFDLVPVLNQVLSQIRPQAHVQDLVVAVECDPASLLVYADRDRTAQVLMNLLGN
;
A
#
# COMPACT_ATOMS: atom_id res chain seq x y z
N SER A 1 67.33 55.34 -44.91
CA SER A 1 66.19 54.48 -44.55
C SER A 1 64.93 55.11 -45.08
N ASP A 2 64.19 54.40 -45.94
CA ASP A 2 63.02 54.93 -46.63
C ASP A 2 61.77 54.90 -45.72
N PRO A 3 61.18 56.06 -45.35
CA PRO A 3 60.02 56.11 -44.45
C PRO A 3 58.78 55.38 -45.02
N GLY A 4 58.66 55.23 -46.34
CA GLY A 4 57.58 54.49 -46.98
C GLY A 4 57.64 52.97 -46.71
N GLN A 5 58.86 52.41 -46.63
CA GLN A 5 59.05 50.99 -46.35
C GLN A 5 58.76 50.65 -44.88
N VAL A 6 59.05 51.56 -43.95
CA VAL A 6 58.76 51.39 -42.52
C VAL A 6 57.24 51.41 -42.26
N ALA A 7 56.51 52.31 -42.92
CA ALA A 7 55.05 52.40 -42.81
C ALA A 7 54.34 51.17 -43.44
N ALA A 8 54.83 50.67 -44.58
CA ALA A 8 54.31 49.46 -45.21
C ALA A 8 54.58 48.19 -44.37
N ALA A 9 55.76 48.10 -43.72
CA ALA A 9 56.06 47.01 -42.81
C ALA A 9 55.17 47.05 -41.56
N ALA A 10 54.90 48.25 -41.00
CA ALA A 10 54.01 48.41 -39.86
C ALA A 10 52.56 47.99 -40.17
N THR A 11 52.01 48.37 -41.34
CA THR A 11 50.64 47.99 -41.74
C THR A 11 50.51 46.50 -42.07
N ALA A 12 51.55 45.89 -42.65
CA ALA A 12 51.58 44.44 -42.88
C ALA A 12 51.58 43.65 -41.55
N ILE A 13 52.34 44.11 -40.55
CA ILE A 13 52.38 43.50 -39.22
C ILE A 13 51.03 43.64 -38.50
N THR A 14 50.39 44.81 -38.54
CA THR A 14 49.07 45.01 -37.90
C THR A 14 47.97 44.20 -38.54
N ASN A 15 47.97 44.08 -39.88
CA ASN A 15 46.99 43.27 -40.60
C ASN A 15 47.18 41.77 -40.35
N GLY A 16 48.44 41.30 -40.29
CA GLY A 16 48.77 39.93 -39.90
C GLY A 16 48.34 39.60 -38.46
N LEU A 17 48.62 40.50 -37.52
CA LEU A 17 48.17 40.38 -36.12
C LEU A 17 46.64 40.32 -36.02
N HIS A 18 45.91 41.17 -36.74
CA HIS A 18 44.45 41.19 -36.71
C HIS A 18 43.84 39.88 -37.24
N GLY A 19 44.39 39.31 -38.32
CA GLY A 19 43.95 38.02 -38.86
C GLY A 19 44.20 36.84 -37.92
N ILE A 20 45.31 36.85 -37.17
CA ILE A 20 45.61 35.82 -36.16
C ILE A 20 44.62 35.91 -34.99
N LEU A 21 44.35 37.13 -34.50
CA LEU A 21 43.42 37.36 -33.38
C LEU A 21 42.00 36.87 -33.69
N TRP A 22 41.46 37.22 -34.86
CA TRP A 22 40.13 36.77 -35.28
C TRP A 22 40.03 35.25 -35.44
N ARG A 23 41.07 34.60 -35.97
CA ARG A 23 41.12 33.14 -36.09
C ARG A 23 41.17 32.47 -34.72
N SER A 24 42.00 32.96 -33.80
CA SER A 24 42.04 32.42 -32.43
C SER A 24 40.72 32.62 -31.70
N LEU A 25 40.07 33.77 -31.88
CA LEU A 25 38.76 34.06 -31.28
C LEU A 25 37.67 33.15 -31.85
N ALA A 26 37.64 32.96 -33.17
CA ALA A 26 36.69 32.08 -33.83
C ALA A 26 36.85 30.61 -33.38
N VAL A 27 38.09 30.12 -33.27
CA VAL A 27 38.37 28.77 -32.77
C VAL A 27 37.96 28.64 -31.29
N ALA A 28 38.26 29.62 -30.45
CA ALA A 28 37.85 29.61 -29.05
C ALA A 28 36.32 29.61 -28.89
N ALA A 29 35.61 30.43 -29.68
CA ALA A 29 34.16 30.48 -29.68
C ALA A 29 33.54 29.16 -30.15
N LEU A 30 34.09 28.56 -31.20
CA LEU A 30 33.65 27.25 -31.69
C LEU A 30 33.87 26.16 -30.63
N ALA A 31 35.05 26.12 -30.03
CA ALA A 31 35.39 25.16 -28.99
C ALA A 31 34.45 25.30 -27.78
N ALA A 32 34.23 26.52 -27.28
CA ALA A 32 33.32 26.78 -26.17
C ALA A 32 31.88 26.34 -26.50
N THR A 33 31.41 26.61 -27.72
CA THR A 33 30.07 26.20 -28.17
C THR A 33 29.93 24.68 -28.21
N LEU A 34 30.94 23.99 -28.75
CA LEU A 34 30.97 22.52 -28.81
C LEU A 34 31.00 21.91 -27.41
N THR A 35 31.83 22.44 -26.50
CA THR A 35 31.88 21.98 -25.12
C THR A 35 30.55 22.18 -24.41
N GLY A 36 29.92 23.35 -24.58
CA GLY A 36 28.59 23.62 -24.02
C GLY A 36 27.52 22.66 -24.54
N LEU A 37 27.56 22.33 -25.84
CA LEU A 37 26.63 21.38 -26.44
C LEU A 37 26.82 19.97 -25.87
N VAL A 38 28.08 19.52 -25.73
CA VAL A 38 28.42 18.23 -25.15
C VAL A 38 27.94 18.15 -23.70
N VAL A 39 28.25 19.15 -22.87
CA VAL A 39 27.80 19.20 -21.47
C VAL A 39 26.27 19.20 -21.38
N SER A 40 25.59 19.96 -22.22
CA SER A 40 24.13 20.00 -22.28
C SER A 40 23.53 18.61 -22.58
N ILE A 41 24.07 17.90 -23.57
CA ILE A 41 23.64 16.55 -23.92
C ILE A 41 23.90 15.56 -22.76
N LEU A 42 25.03 15.69 -22.06
CA LEU A 42 25.34 14.87 -20.90
C LEU A 42 24.34 15.09 -19.75
N LEU A 43 24.03 16.35 -19.41
CA LEU A 43 23.03 16.68 -18.38
C LEU A 43 21.64 16.13 -18.71
N ILE A 44 21.23 16.22 -19.98
CA ILE A 44 19.94 15.68 -20.43
C ILE A 44 19.87 14.16 -20.19
N ARG A 45 20.95 13.44 -20.49
CA ARG A 45 21.00 11.99 -20.35
C ARG A 45 21.12 11.54 -18.90
N GLU A 46 21.90 12.25 -18.09
CA GLU A 46 22.22 11.85 -16.72
C GLU A 46 21.11 12.23 -15.72
N ILE A 47 20.42 13.36 -15.94
CA ILE A 47 19.48 13.93 -14.95
C ILE A 47 18.05 13.99 -15.49
N LEU A 48 17.84 14.65 -16.64
CA LEU A 48 16.48 14.94 -17.10
C LEU A 48 15.74 13.68 -17.55
N ARG A 49 16.42 12.73 -18.20
CA ARG A 49 15.80 11.50 -18.69
C ARG A 49 15.29 10.61 -17.55
N PRO A 50 16.08 10.25 -16.50
CA PRO A 50 15.57 9.48 -15.36
C PRO A 50 14.40 10.15 -14.65
N LEU A 51 14.42 11.49 -14.50
CA LEU A 51 13.30 12.23 -13.90
C LEU A 51 12.02 12.14 -14.73
N HIS A 52 12.14 12.21 -16.06
CA HIS A 52 10.98 12.05 -16.94
C HIS A 52 10.42 10.63 -16.89
N GLU A 53 11.30 9.62 -16.80
CA GLU A 53 10.90 8.21 -16.63
C GLU A 53 10.18 7.99 -15.30
N LEU A 54 10.70 8.52 -14.18
CA LEU A 54 10.05 8.51 -12.87
C LEU A 54 8.66 9.16 -12.91
N ALA A 55 8.55 10.35 -13.50
CA ALA A 55 7.27 11.05 -13.61
C ALA A 55 6.25 10.26 -14.45
N ALA A 56 6.70 9.67 -15.56
CA ALA A 56 5.85 8.84 -16.40
C ALA A 56 5.41 7.56 -15.69
N SER A 57 6.31 6.87 -14.99
CA SER A 57 5.99 5.67 -14.20
C SER A 57 5.05 5.98 -13.04
N SER A 58 5.25 7.10 -12.34
CA SER A 58 4.35 7.57 -11.28
C SER A 58 2.91 7.77 -11.80
N ARG A 59 2.74 8.36 -13.00
CA ARG A 59 1.42 8.47 -13.64
C ARG A 59 0.80 7.12 -13.99
N ARG A 60 1.61 6.14 -14.43
CA ARG A 60 1.12 4.79 -14.74
C ARG A 60 0.69 4.04 -13.47
N ILE A 61 1.45 4.15 -12.38
CA ILE A 61 1.08 3.63 -11.06
C ILE A 61 -0.22 4.26 -10.57
N ALA A 62 -0.37 5.60 -10.69
CA ALA A 62 -1.61 6.29 -10.33
C ALA A 62 -2.84 5.81 -11.14
N ASN A 63 -2.62 5.29 -12.35
CA ASN A 63 -3.64 4.68 -13.18
C ASN A 63 -3.78 3.15 -12.95
N GLY A 64 -3.23 2.61 -11.86
CA GLY A 64 -3.37 1.20 -11.46
C GLY A 64 -2.30 0.23 -11.98
N HIS A 65 -1.26 0.71 -12.66
CA HIS A 65 -0.17 -0.15 -13.13
C HIS A 65 0.92 -0.31 -12.06
N TYR A 66 0.60 -1.02 -10.96
CA TYR A 66 1.49 -1.14 -9.79
C TYR A 66 2.77 -1.95 -10.03
N GLY A 67 2.86 -2.70 -11.13
CA GLY A 67 4.05 -3.48 -11.52
C GLY A 67 5.20 -2.67 -12.13
N GLU A 68 5.04 -1.35 -12.26
CA GLU A 68 6.03 -0.46 -12.87
C GLU A 68 7.26 -0.27 -11.99
N ARG A 69 8.46 -0.40 -12.58
CA ARG A 69 9.73 -0.10 -11.90
C ARG A 69 10.61 0.75 -12.80
N VAL A 70 11.44 1.57 -12.19
CA VAL A 70 12.44 2.37 -12.91
C VAL A 70 13.83 1.78 -12.71
N LYS A 71 14.71 1.99 -13.70
CA LYS A 71 16.12 1.61 -13.58
C LYS A 71 16.81 2.55 -12.61
N VAL A 72 17.65 1.99 -11.75
CA VAL A 72 18.45 2.76 -10.78
C VAL A 72 19.64 3.38 -11.53
N PRO A 73 19.75 4.72 -11.59
CA PRO A 73 20.90 5.41 -12.21
C PRO A 73 22.19 5.20 -11.42
N PHE A 74 23.34 5.58 -11.99
CA PHE A 74 24.64 5.45 -11.32
C PHE A 74 24.91 6.59 -10.32
N SER A 75 24.31 7.76 -10.50
CA SER A 75 24.46 8.89 -9.58
C SER A 75 23.76 8.62 -8.25
N ASP A 76 24.45 8.82 -7.14
CA ASP A 76 24.00 8.42 -5.80
C ASP A 76 22.64 9.02 -5.43
N GLU A 77 22.41 10.30 -5.71
CA GLU A 77 21.15 10.98 -5.36
C GLU A 77 19.97 10.45 -6.19
N LEU A 78 20.16 10.26 -7.50
CA LEU A 78 19.11 9.72 -8.37
C LEU A 78 18.90 8.23 -8.13
N ALA A 79 19.95 7.49 -7.79
CA ALA A 79 19.88 6.10 -7.38
C ALA A 79 19.00 5.96 -6.13
N MET A 80 19.21 6.80 -5.11
CA MET A 80 18.40 6.82 -3.91
C MET A 80 16.91 7.11 -4.23
N VAL A 81 16.62 8.12 -5.05
CA VAL A 81 15.24 8.45 -5.44
C VAL A 81 14.58 7.30 -6.23
N ALA A 82 15.31 6.69 -7.16
CA ALA A 82 14.82 5.55 -7.94
C ALA A 82 14.55 4.31 -7.06
N THR A 83 15.43 4.04 -6.08
CA THR A 83 15.24 2.96 -5.10
C THR A 83 14.01 3.21 -4.24
N ASN A 84 13.88 4.40 -3.64
CA ASN A 84 12.70 4.76 -2.83
C ASN A 84 11.40 4.68 -3.65
N PHE A 85 11.43 5.09 -4.92
CA PHE A 85 10.30 4.93 -5.83
C PHE A 85 9.92 3.46 -6.03
N ASN A 86 10.91 2.59 -6.27
CA ASN A 86 10.68 1.17 -6.46
C ASN A 86 10.14 0.49 -5.19
N GLU A 87 10.65 0.85 -4.00
CA GLU A 87 10.14 0.36 -2.72
C GLU A 87 8.70 0.79 -2.46
N MET A 88 8.36 2.04 -2.78
CA MET A 88 6.97 2.52 -2.74
C MET A 88 6.10 1.73 -3.73
N ALA A 89 6.58 1.49 -4.95
CA ALA A 89 5.85 0.73 -5.96
C ALA A 89 5.65 -0.74 -5.55
N ASP A 90 6.65 -1.37 -4.91
CA ASP A 90 6.55 -2.71 -4.32
C ASP A 90 5.48 -2.75 -3.22
N SER A 91 5.49 -1.76 -2.33
CA SER A 91 4.51 -1.64 -1.24
C SER A 91 3.08 -1.51 -1.79
N LEU A 92 2.88 -0.63 -2.77
CA LEU A 92 1.58 -0.44 -3.42
C LEU A 92 1.11 -1.72 -4.15
N GLN A 93 2.01 -2.41 -4.86
CA GLN A 93 1.68 -3.65 -5.54
C GLN A 93 1.29 -4.74 -4.53
N GLN A 94 2.00 -4.87 -3.41
CA GLN A 94 1.64 -5.82 -2.36
C GLN A 94 0.26 -5.51 -1.76
N THR A 95 -0.03 -4.23 -1.47
CA THR A 95 -1.35 -3.81 -0.99
C THR A 95 -2.46 -4.16 -1.99
N GLU A 96 -2.26 -3.90 -3.29
CA GLU A 96 -3.27 -4.24 -4.29
C GLU A 96 -3.47 -5.76 -4.43
N VAL A 97 -2.39 -6.55 -4.42
CA VAL A 97 -2.47 -8.02 -4.45
C VAL A 97 -3.25 -8.53 -3.24
N GLN A 98 -2.98 -8.02 -2.05
CA GLN A 98 -3.70 -8.38 -0.83
C GLN A 98 -5.18 -8.01 -0.92
N ARG A 99 -5.49 -6.79 -1.40
CA ARG A 99 -6.86 -6.33 -1.61
C ARG A 99 -7.64 -7.24 -2.56
N VAL A 100 -7.07 -7.58 -3.71
CA VAL A 100 -7.71 -8.47 -4.70
C VAL A 100 -7.90 -9.88 -4.12
N ALA A 101 -6.90 -10.41 -3.41
CA ALA A 101 -7.00 -11.70 -2.74
C ALA A 101 -8.11 -11.72 -1.67
N MET A 102 -8.20 -10.66 -0.85
CA MET A 102 -9.25 -10.50 0.15
C MET A 102 -10.65 -10.50 -0.50
N ILE A 103 -10.85 -9.75 -1.58
CA ILE A 103 -12.13 -9.73 -2.31
C ILE A 103 -12.47 -11.14 -2.81
N GLY A 104 -11.49 -11.87 -3.35
CA GLY A 104 -11.67 -13.26 -3.78
C GLY A 104 -12.09 -14.20 -2.64
N ASN A 105 -11.41 -14.09 -1.49
CA ASN A 105 -11.71 -14.90 -0.31
C ASN A 105 -13.11 -14.61 0.25
N VAL A 106 -13.48 -13.33 0.36
CA VAL A 106 -14.82 -12.90 0.78
C VAL A 106 -15.89 -13.47 -0.15
N ALA A 107 -15.68 -13.35 -1.48
CA ALA A 107 -16.63 -13.89 -2.45
C ALA A 107 -16.79 -15.40 -2.33
N HIS A 108 -15.72 -16.13 -2.00
CA HIS A 108 -15.76 -17.57 -1.77
C HIS A 108 -16.53 -17.93 -0.49
N GLU A 109 -16.20 -17.28 0.64
CA GLU A 109 -16.83 -17.51 1.94
C GLU A 109 -18.32 -17.17 1.97
N LEU A 110 -18.76 -16.20 1.15
CA LEU A 110 -20.18 -15.88 0.96
C LEU A 110 -20.91 -16.89 0.07
N ARG A 111 -20.23 -17.48 -0.93
CA ARG A 111 -20.85 -18.40 -1.88
C ARG A 111 -21.37 -19.67 -1.22
N THR A 112 -20.59 -20.24 -0.30
CA THR A 112 -20.95 -21.47 0.42
C THR A 112 -22.30 -21.35 1.17
N PRO A 113 -22.49 -20.39 2.09
CA PRO A 113 -23.74 -20.23 2.81
C PRO A 113 -24.92 -19.85 1.92
N LEU A 114 -24.70 -19.02 0.90
CA LEU A 114 -25.73 -18.70 -0.10
C LEU A 114 -26.16 -19.93 -0.90
N THR A 115 -25.21 -20.80 -1.25
CA THR A 115 -25.51 -22.04 -1.98
C THR A 115 -26.29 -23.01 -1.09
N GLY A 116 -25.94 -23.10 0.19
CA GLY A 116 -26.69 -23.87 1.19
C GLY A 116 -28.13 -23.36 1.34
N LEU A 117 -28.30 -22.05 1.57
CA LEU A 117 -29.62 -21.41 1.66
C LEU A 117 -30.48 -21.64 0.41
N ARG A 118 -29.88 -21.49 -0.77
CA ARG A 118 -30.58 -21.79 -2.03
C ARG A 118 -31.02 -23.25 -2.10
N GLY A 119 -30.14 -24.19 -1.74
CA GLY A 119 -30.48 -25.62 -1.72
C GLY A 119 -31.62 -25.96 -0.75
N TYR A 120 -31.67 -25.32 0.42
CA TYR A 120 -32.80 -25.46 1.34
C TYR A 120 -34.10 -24.92 0.75
N LEU A 121 -34.06 -23.74 0.13
CA LEU A 121 -35.24 -23.14 -0.51
C LEU A 121 -35.73 -23.96 -1.70
N GLU A 122 -34.84 -24.44 -2.56
CA GLU A 122 -35.16 -25.34 -3.67
C GLU A 122 -35.79 -26.65 -3.16
N GLY A 123 -35.18 -27.29 -2.16
CA GLY A 123 -35.72 -28.52 -1.57
C GLY A 123 -37.08 -28.32 -0.88
N LEU A 124 -37.36 -27.15 -0.30
CA LEU A 124 -38.69 -26.81 0.22
C LEU A 124 -39.71 -26.61 -0.90
N LEU A 125 -39.34 -25.94 -1.99
CA LEU A 125 -40.21 -25.70 -3.14
C LEU A 125 -40.56 -27.00 -3.89
N ASP A 126 -39.58 -27.90 -4.03
CA ASP A 126 -39.74 -29.19 -4.69
C ASP A 126 -40.39 -30.27 -3.79
N GLY A 127 -40.67 -29.92 -2.52
CA GLY A 127 -41.25 -30.85 -1.53
C GLY A 127 -40.28 -31.95 -1.06
N LEU A 128 -38.99 -31.81 -1.34
CA LEU A 128 -37.93 -32.74 -0.91
C LEU A 128 -37.56 -32.55 0.57
N PHE A 129 -37.74 -31.35 1.12
CA PHE A 129 -37.50 -31.04 2.52
C PHE A 129 -38.81 -30.71 3.27
N PRO A 130 -38.94 -31.15 4.53
CA PRO A 130 -40.10 -30.81 5.35
C PRO A 130 -40.06 -29.32 5.75
N SER A 131 -41.20 -28.64 5.63
CA SER A 131 -41.42 -27.29 6.19
C SER A 131 -41.62 -27.34 7.71
N ASN A 132 -40.60 -27.77 8.44
CA ASN A 132 -40.61 -27.90 9.89
C ASN A 132 -39.62 -26.94 10.56
N GLN A 133 -39.69 -26.86 11.89
CA GLN A 133 -38.86 -25.96 12.68
C GLN A 133 -37.35 -26.21 12.52
N GLU A 134 -36.95 -27.45 12.29
CA GLU A 134 -35.55 -27.85 12.10
C GLU A 134 -34.98 -27.28 10.79
N THR A 135 -35.69 -27.43 9.66
CA THR A 135 -35.28 -26.86 8.37
C THR A 135 -35.15 -25.33 8.44
N PHE A 136 -36.11 -24.65 9.08
CA PHE A 136 -36.04 -23.21 9.28
C PHE A 136 -34.89 -22.80 10.22
N ALA A 137 -34.59 -23.59 11.25
CA ALA A 137 -33.46 -23.35 12.14
C ALA A 137 -32.12 -23.45 11.38
N HIS A 138 -31.94 -24.44 10.49
CA HIS A 138 -30.75 -24.55 9.65
C HIS A 138 -30.57 -23.34 8.73
N MET A 139 -31.64 -22.91 8.04
CA MET A 139 -31.60 -21.70 7.23
C MET A 139 -31.26 -20.45 8.07
N TYR A 140 -31.85 -20.32 9.25
CA TYR A 140 -31.58 -19.20 10.15
C TYR A 140 -30.12 -19.18 10.63
N HIS A 141 -29.55 -20.36 10.93
CA HIS A 141 -28.12 -20.48 11.24
C HIS A 141 -27.24 -19.95 10.11
N GLU A 142 -27.60 -20.22 8.86
CA GLU A 142 -26.83 -19.79 7.70
C GLU A 142 -26.94 -18.27 7.45
N VAL A 143 -28.12 -17.69 7.69
CA VAL A 143 -28.30 -16.23 7.72
C VAL A 143 -27.44 -15.60 8.81
N ARG A 144 -27.41 -16.17 10.02
CA ARG A 144 -26.56 -15.67 11.10
C ARG A 144 -25.07 -15.81 10.79
N ARG A 145 -24.65 -16.86 10.09
CA ARG A 145 -23.27 -17.02 9.61
C ARG A 145 -22.90 -15.91 8.62
N LEU A 146 -23.79 -15.62 7.66
CA LEU A 146 -23.61 -14.51 6.72
C LEU A 146 -23.50 -13.15 7.42
N GLN A 147 -24.36 -12.88 8.41
CA GLN A 147 -24.32 -11.63 9.18
C GLN A 147 -22.97 -11.45 9.89
N ARG A 148 -22.49 -12.48 10.61
CA ARG A 148 -21.17 -12.44 11.26
C ARG A 148 -20.04 -12.17 10.28
N LEU A 149 -20.05 -12.85 9.11
CA LEU A 149 -19.03 -12.63 8.09
C LEU A 149 -19.01 -11.17 7.59
N VAL A 150 -20.19 -10.58 7.38
CA VAL A 150 -20.31 -9.15 6.98
C VAL A 150 -19.78 -8.23 8.07
N ASP A 151 -20.13 -8.48 9.33
CA ASP A 151 -19.65 -7.70 10.48
C ASP A 151 -18.12 -7.76 10.60
N ASP A 152 -17.53 -8.94 10.40
CA ASP A 152 -16.09 -9.17 10.43
C ASP A 152 -15.37 -8.41 9.29
N ILE A 153 -15.94 -8.41 8.09
CA ILE A 153 -15.40 -7.64 6.95
C ILE A 153 -15.46 -6.14 7.23
N GLN A 154 -16.55 -5.63 7.81
CA GLN A 154 -16.67 -4.22 8.19
C GLN A 154 -15.72 -3.83 9.33
N ALA A 155 -15.47 -4.74 10.27
CA ALA A 155 -14.46 -4.55 11.29
C ALA A 155 -13.07 -4.43 10.66
N LEU A 156 -12.70 -5.37 9.79
CA LEU A 156 -11.41 -5.38 9.09
C LEU A 156 -11.21 -4.14 8.23
N SER A 157 -12.22 -3.71 7.46
CA SER A 157 -12.15 -2.49 6.65
C SER A 157 -11.86 -1.23 7.47
N ARG A 158 -12.40 -1.14 8.70
CA ARG A 158 -12.10 -0.05 9.63
C ARG A 158 -10.66 -0.11 10.16
N VAL A 159 -10.11 -1.32 10.38
CA VAL A 159 -8.69 -1.51 10.72
C VAL A 159 -7.81 -0.96 9.60
N GLU A 160 -8.04 -1.40 8.36
CA GLU A 160 -7.20 -1.06 7.20
C GLU A 160 -7.25 0.43 6.85
N ALA A 161 -8.39 1.10 7.08
CA ALA A 161 -8.51 2.54 6.89
C ALA A 161 -7.73 3.37 7.95
N GLY A 162 -7.06 2.72 8.91
CA GLY A 162 -6.41 3.39 10.04
C GLY A 162 -7.41 4.10 10.97
N GLN A 163 -8.68 3.72 10.90
CA GLN A 163 -9.78 4.37 11.61
C GLN A 163 -10.05 3.75 12.99
N ILE A 164 -9.27 2.75 13.40
CA ILE A 164 -9.35 2.25 14.78
C ILE A 164 -8.55 3.18 15.67
N GLN A 165 -9.26 4.14 16.26
CA GLN A 165 -8.78 4.80 17.47
C GLN A 165 -8.93 3.80 18.62
N LEU A 166 -7.80 3.42 19.23
CA LEU A 166 -7.79 2.64 20.46
C LEU A 166 -8.02 3.59 21.62
N ASP A 167 -9.05 3.33 22.41
CA ASP A 167 -9.28 4.08 23.65
C ASP A 167 -8.56 3.37 24.80
N LEU A 168 -7.24 3.63 24.91
CA LEU A 168 -6.39 2.99 25.90
C LEU A 168 -6.59 3.63 27.27
N GLN A 169 -7.02 2.82 28.24
CA GLN A 169 -7.22 3.23 29.62
C GLN A 169 -6.80 2.12 30.59
N ASP A 170 -6.47 2.50 31.82
CA ASP A 170 -6.32 1.54 32.91
C ASP A 170 -7.71 1.04 33.35
N PHE A 171 -7.93 -0.26 33.31
CA PHE A 171 -9.17 -0.87 33.80
C PHE A 171 -8.91 -2.23 34.45
N ASP A 172 -9.84 -2.67 35.31
CA ASP A 172 -9.82 -4.01 35.88
C ASP A 172 -10.38 -5.02 34.88
N LEU A 173 -9.59 -6.03 34.51
CA LEU A 173 -9.96 -7.06 33.56
C LEU A 173 -11.01 -8.03 34.12
N VAL A 174 -11.07 -8.21 35.44
CA VAL A 174 -11.95 -9.21 36.09
C VAL A 174 -13.44 -8.97 35.77
N PRO A 175 -13.98 -7.73 35.87
CA PRO A 175 -15.35 -7.43 35.41
C PRO A 175 -15.61 -7.76 33.94
N VAL A 176 -14.64 -7.51 33.05
CA VAL A 176 -14.79 -7.77 31.61
C VAL A 176 -14.83 -9.28 31.34
N LEU A 177 -13.94 -10.05 31.98
CA LEU A 177 -13.96 -11.51 31.92
C LEU A 177 -15.32 -12.06 32.39
N ASN A 178 -15.80 -11.61 33.55
CA ASN A 178 -17.10 -12.04 34.09
C ASN A 178 -18.27 -11.72 33.14
N GLN A 179 -18.25 -10.55 32.51
CA GLN A 179 -19.23 -10.17 31.50
C GLN A 179 -19.20 -11.14 30.30
N VAL A 180 -18.03 -11.42 29.73
CA VAL A 180 -17.87 -12.33 28.59
C VAL A 180 -18.32 -13.75 28.94
N LEU A 181 -17.88 -14.26 30.11
CA LEU A 181 -18.23 -15.60 30.58
C LEU A 181 -19.73 -15.78 30.83
N SER A 182 -20.40 -14.74 31.33
CA SER A 182 -21.86 -14.76 31.53
C SER A 182 -22.62 -14.96 30.21
N GLN A 183 -22.06 -14.50 29.10
CA GLN A 183 -22.64 -14.63 27.77
C GLN A 183 -22.33 -15.98 27.13
N ILE A 184 -21.19 -16.60 27.46
CA ILE A 184 -20.74 -17.87 26.88
C ILE A 184 -21.27 -19.09 27.65
N ARG A 185 -21.45 -19.00 28.97
CA ARG A 185 -21.98 -20.10 29.80
C ARG A 185 -23.26 -20.76 29.24
N PRO A 186 -24.28 -20.01 28.76
CA PRO A 186 -25.46 -20.63 28.16
C PRO A 186 -25.15 -21.45 26.91
N GLN A 187 -24.23 -20.98 26.05
CA GLN A 187 -23.83 -21.68 24.83
C GLN A 187 -22.99 -22.92 25.14
N ALA A 188 -22.06 -22.82 26.09
CA ALA A 188 -21.24 -23.94 26.55
C ALA A 188 -22.09 -25.06 27.17
N HIS A 189 -23.11 -24.70 27.96
CA HIS A 189 -24.02 -25.68 28.56
C HIS A 189 -24.86 -26.44 27.51
N VAL A 190 -25.21 -25.82 26.39
CA VAL A 190 -25.89 -26.52 25.27
C VAL A 190 -24.97 -27.56 24.63
N GLN A 191 -23.66 -27.41 24.74
CA GLN A 191 -22.64 -28.30 24.17
C GLN A 191 -21.99 -29.22 25.23
N ASP A 192 -22.54 -29.31 26.45
CA ASP A 192 -21.97 -30.06 27.59
C ASP A 192 -20.51 -29.68 27.94
N LEU A 193 -20.11 -28.43 27.67
CA LEU A 193 -18.79 -27.91 27.98
C LEU A 193 -18.75 -27.23 29.36
N VAL A 194 -17.72 -27.53 30.15
CA VAL A 194 -17.47 -26.91 31.44
C VAL A 194 -16.51 -25.74 31.29
N VAL A 195 -16.99 -24.52 31.57
CA VAL A 195 -16.17 -23.30 31.56
C VAL A 195 -15.72 -22.99 32.99
N ALA A 196 -14.42 -23.13 33.26
CA ALA A 196 -13.80 -22.77 34.53
C ALA A 196 -12.91 -21.52 34.36
N VAL A 197 -12.82 -20.72 35.42
CA VAL A 197 -11.95 -19.53 35.46
C VAL A 197 -11.00 -19.71 36.61
N GLU A 198 -9.72 -19.77 36.31
CA GLU A 198 -8.66 -19.70 37.30
C GLU A 198 -8.00 -18.32 37.17
N CYS A 199 -8.24 -17.45 38.14
CA CYS A 199 -7.63 -16.12 38.21
C CYS A 199 -7.14 -15.86 39.63
N ASP A 200 -5.86 -15.53 39.75
CA ASP A 200 -5.21 -15.00 40.95
C ASP A 200 -4.36 -13.82 40.47
N PRO A 201 -4.75 -12.54 40.72
CA PRO A 201 -5.43 -12.00 41.91
C PRO A 201 -6.91 -11.58 41.69
N ALA A 202 -7.57 -11.13 42.77
CA ALA A 202 -8.97 -10.67 42.79
C ALA A 202 -9.26 -9.42 41.92
N SER A 203 -8.21 -8.70 41.49
CA SER A 203 -8.27 -7.57 40.57
C SER A 203 -7.02 -7.63 39.68
N LEU A 204 -7.20 -7.42 38.38
CA LEU A 204 -6.12 -7.44 37.40
C LEU A 204 -6.19 -6.16 36.58
N LEU A 205 -5.43 -5.14 37.00
CA LEU A 205 -5.33 -3.87 36.29
C LEU A 205 -4.50 -4.05 35.02
N VAL A 206 -5.08 -3.65 33.88
CA VAL A 206 -4.44 -3.68 32.57
C VAL A 206 -4.60 -2.34 31.87
N TYR A 207 -3.60 -1.98 31.06
CA TYR A 207 -3.65 -0.81 30.18
C TYR A 207 -4.00 -1.25 28.76
N ALA A 208 -5.27 -1.13 28.39
CA ALA A 208 -5.78 -1.55 27.09
C ALA A 208 -7.11 -0.86 26.75
N ASP A 209 -7.64 -1.13 25.55
CA ASP A 209 -8.99 -0.73 25.18
C ASP A 209 -9.99 -1.76 25.71
N ARG A 210 -10.81 -1.34 26.67
CA ARG A 210 -11.74 -2.21 27.40
C ARG A 210 -12.71 -2.95 26.47
N ASP A 211 -13.28 -2.26 25.50
CA ASP A 211 -14.31 -2.81 24.62
C ASP A 211 -13.69 -3.76 23.59
N ARG A 212 -12.49 -3.43 23.09
CA ARG A 212 -11.72 -4.32 22.21
C ARG A 212 -11.24 -5.56 22.93
N THR A 213 -10.79 -5.45 24.18
CA THR A 213 -10.43 -6.62 24.98
C THR A 213 -11.63 -7.54 25.20
N ALA A 214 -12.80 -6.99 25.52
CA ALA A 214 -14.04 -7.78 25.64
C ALA A 214 -14.37 -8.51 24.32
N GLN A 215 -14.24 -7.82 23.18
CA GLN A 215 -14.49 -8.38 21.85
C GLN A 215 -13.53 -9.53 21.53
N VAL A 216 -12.23 -9.37 21.80
CA VAL A 216 -11.23 -10.42 21.58
C VAL A 216 -11.52 -11.64 22.44
N LEU A 217 -11.81 -11.44 23.72
CA LEU A 217 -12.16 -12.54 24.64
C LEU A 217 -13.43 -13.27 24.19
N MET A 218 -14.45 -12.53 23.74
CA MET A 218 -15.70 -13.10 23.21
C MET A 218 -15.43 -13.98 21.97
N ASN A 219 -14.55 -13.52 21.07
CA ASN A 219 -14.19 -14.27 19.86
C ASN A 219 -13.34 -15.52 20.17
N LEU A 220 -12.40 -15.43 21.12
CA LEU A 220 -11.53 -16.55 21.50
C LEU A 220 -12.29 -17.66 22.23
N LEU A 221 -13.25 -17.30 23.08
CA LEU A 221 -14.01 -18.27 23.88
C LEU A 221 -15.28 -18.76 23.16
N GLY A 222 -15.75 -18.03 22.14
CA GLY A 222 -16.92 -18.38 21.35
C GLY A 222 -16.62 -19.22 20.10
N ASN A 223 -15.34 -19.37 19.73
CA ASN A 223 -14.86 -20.32 18.74
C ASN A 223 -14.58 -21.69 19.39
#